data_AF-A0A947GP17-F1
#
_entry.id   AF-A0A947GP17-F1
#
_cell.length_a   1.000
_cell.length_b   1.000
_cell.length_c   1.000
_cell.angle_alpha   90.00
_cell.angle_beta   90.00
_cell.angle_gamma   90.00
#
_symmetry.space_group_name_H-M   'P 1'
#
loop_
_entity.id
_entity.type
_entity.pdbx_description
1 polymer ?
#
loop_
_entity_poly.entity_id
_entity_poly.type
_entity_poly.pdbx_seq_one_letter_code
_entity_poly.pdbx_strand_id
1 'polypeptide(L)'
;MFYSAVDQTIREWTDANVKALFLEWADAEARFCYLSSPQGECYQISIEAPENELVRVHVFAVETLDDMEAHLEWFVPVSQLTAALDTAKKTISECLWRREPLKVE
;
A
#
# COMPACT_ATOMS: atom_id res chain seq x y z
N MET A 1 2.48 11.01 -15.85
CA MET A 1 1.94 9.77 -16.45
C MET A 1 0.57 9.53 -15.82
N PHE A 2 -0.29 8.71 -16.42
CA PHE A 2 -1.62 8.43 -15.88
C PHE A 2 -1.64 7.06 -15.18
N TYR A 3 -2.48 6.93 -14.17
CA TYR A 3 -2.70 5.67 -13.46
C TYR A 3 -3.22 4.54 -14.34
N SER A 4 -3.76 4.84 -15.53
CA SER A 4 -4.20 3.83 -16.50
C SER A 4 -3.12 2.79 -16.85
N ALA A 5 -1.84 3.13 -16.68
CA ALA A 5 -0.73 2.20 -16.90
C ALA A 5 -0.60 1.10 -15.82
N VAL A 6 -1.18 1.31 -14.63
CA VAL A 6 -1.08 0.41 -13.48
C VAL A 6 -2.45 -0.01 -12.93
N ASP A 7 -3.54 0.66 -13.32
CA ASP A 7 -4.89 0.44 -12.77
C ASP A 7 -5.35 -1.02 -12.89
N GLN A 8 -5.02 -1.72 -13.97
CA GLN A 8 -5.36 -3.14 -14.11
C GLN A 8 -4.65 -3.97 -13.04
N THR A 9 -3.33 -3.81 -12.89
CA THR A 9 -2.53 -4.52 -11.89
C THR A 9 -2.98 -4.21 -10.47
N ILE A 10 -3.29 -2.94 -10.17
CA ILE A 10 -3.79 -2.52 -8.86
C ILE A 10 -5.12 -3.21 -8.58
N ARG A 11 -6.07 -3.18 -9.52
CA ARG A 11 -7.39 -3.81 -9.37
C ARG A 11 -7.28 -5.30 -9.12
N GLU A 12 -6.54 -6.01 -9.97
CA GLU A 12 -6.34 -7.46 -9.86
C GLU A 12 -5.74 -7.83 -8.50
N TRP A 13 -4.72 -7.08 -8.05
CA TRP A 13 -4.14 -7.31 -6.73
C TRP A 13 -5.13 -6.99 -5.62
N THR A 14 -5.86 -5.87 -5.70
CA THR A 14 -6.79 -5.48 -4.63
C THR A 14 -7.97 -6.43 -4.50
N ASP A 15 -8.53 -6.89 -5.62
CA ASP A 15 -9.66 -7.83 -5.64
C ASP A 15 -9.30 -9.15 -4.94
N ALA A 16 -8.02 -9.55 -5.00
CA ALA A 16 -7.52 -10.75 -4.34
C ALA A 16 -7.15 -10.52 -2.86
N ASN A 17 -6.80 -9.29 -2.45
CA ASN A 17 -6.06 -9.06 -1.22
C ASN A 17 -6.70 -8.14 -0.19
N VAL A 18 -7.60 -7.25 -0.60
CA VAL A 18 -8.21 -6.21 0.26
C VAL A 18 -9.72 -6.10 0.00
N LYS A 19 -10.43 -5.38 0.86
CA LYS A 19 -11.89 -5.25 0.76
C LYS A 19 -12.33 -4.19 -0.24
N ALA A 20 -11.53 -3.14 -0.43
CA ALA A 20 -11.89 -2.00 -1.25
C ALA A 20 -10.64 -1.29 -1.78
N LEU A 21 -10.72 -0.84 -3.03
CA LEU A 21 -9.80 0.09 -3.67
C LEU A 21 -10.48 1.45 -3.81
N PHE A 22 -9.80 2.50 -3.38
CA PHE A 22 -10.22 3.88 -3.57
C PHE A 22 -9.44 4.48 -4.73
N LEU A 23 -10.14 5.25 -5.57
CA LEU A 23 -9.61 5.78 -6.84
C LEU A 23 -9.53 7.32 -6.85
N GLU A 24 -9.99 7.97 -5.78
CA GLU A 24 -10.06 9.41 -5.63
C GLU A 24 -9.89 9.79 -4.16
N TRP A 25 -9.25 10.93 -3.91
CA TRP A 25 -9.19 11.58 -2.61
C TRP A 25 -9.18 13.09 -2.80
N ALA A 26 -10.04 13.80 -2.06
CA ALA A 26 -10.15 15.27 -2.12
C ALA A 26 -10.25 15.83 -3.55
N ASP A 27 -11.14 15.25 -4.36
CA ASP A 27 -11.39 15.61 -5.77
C ASP A 27 -10.17 15.42 -6.70
N ALA A 28 -9.17 14.63 -6.28
CA ALA A 28 -7.98 14.30 -7.06
C ALA A 28 -7.81 12.79 -7.23
N GLU A 29 -7.21 12.40 -8.36
CA GLU A 29 -6.87 11.00 -8.66
C GLU A 29 -5.91 10.41 -7.63
N ALA A 30 -6.30 9.31 -6.98
CA ALA A 30 -5.49 8.63 -5.96
C ALA A 30 -5.76 7.13 -5.97
N ARG A 31 -4.74 6.28 -5.83
CA ARG A 31 -4.95 4.82 -5.72
C ARG A 31 -4.52 4.38 -4.35
N PHE A 32 -5.47 4.00 -3.50
CA PHE A 32 -5.12 3.52 -2.17
C PHE A 32 -6.13 2.50 -1.65
N CYS A 33 -5.69 1.71 -0.68
CA CYS A 33 -6.54 0.77 0.03
C CYS A 33 -6.15 0.73 1.51
N TYR A 34 -7.02 0.16 2.33
CA TYR A 34 -6.78 -0.01 3.76
C TYR A 34 -6.66 -1.48 4.13
N LEU A 35 -5.77 -1.76 5.07
CA LEU A 35 -5.64 -3.04 5.74
C LEU A 35 -5.86 -2.84 7.24
N SER A 36 -6.87 -3.52 7.77
CA SER A 36 -7.19 -3.49 9.19
C SER A 36 -6.79 -4.79 9.87
N SER A 37 -6.20 -4.69 11.06
CA SER A 37 -5.90 -5.83 11.91
C SER A 37 -7.15 -6.25 12.70
N PRO A 38 -7.24 -7.51 13.16
CA PRO A 38 -8.29 -7.94 14.08
C PRO A 38 -8.29 -7.19 15.42
N GLN A 39 -7.17 -6.55 15.78
CA GLN A 39 -6.99 -5.79 17.02
C GLN A 39 -7.46 -4.33 16.88
N GLY A 40 -7.88 -3.89 15.69
CA GLY A 40 -8.38 -2.54 15.44
C GLY A 40 -7.34 -1.56 14.90
N GLU A 41 -6.14 -2.01 14.53
CA GLU A 41 -5.14 -1.16 13.87
C GLU A 41 -5.47 -1.06 12.37
N CYS A 42 -5.19 0.07 11.74
CA CYS A 42 -5.47 0.35 10.35
C CYS A 42 -4.26 1.01 9.68
N TYR A 43 -3.89 0.47 8.52
CA TYR A 43 -2.82 0.99 7.68
C TYR A 43 -3.35 1.24 6.28
N GLN A 44 -2.85 2.28 5.65
CA GLN A 44 -3.15 2.61 4.26
C GLN A 44 -1.98 2.17 3.38
N ILE A 45 -2.26 1.48 2.27
CA ILE A 45 -1.32 1.38 1.15
C ILE A 45 -1.74 2.41 0.12
N SER A 46 -0.87 3.35 -0.21
CA SER A 46 -1.09 4.37 -1.24
C SER A 46 -0.13 4.15 -2.40
N ILE A 47 -0.60 4.34 -3.63
CA ILE A 47 0.15 4.09 -4.85
C ILE A 47 0.10 5.39 -5.64
N GLU A 48 1.28 5.95 -5.96
CA GLU A 48 1.37 7.15 -6.80
C GLU A 48 1.17 6.80 -8.28
N ALA A 49 0.79 7.81 -9.07
CA ALA A 49 0.82 7.66 -10.52
C ALA A 49 2.26 7.34 -10.96
N PRO A 50 2.46 6.41 -11.90
CA PRO A 50 3.80 6.07 -12.33
C PRO A 50 4.50 7.28 -12.95
N GLU A 51 5.82 7.33 -12.85
CA GLU A 51 6.67 8.34 -13.47
C GLU A 51 7.93 7.64 -14.01
N ASN A 52 8.23 7.82 -15.30
CA ASN A 52 9.39 7.21 -15.95
C ASN A 52 9.48 5.68 -15.74
N GLU A 53 8.36 4.97 -15.91
CA GLU A 53 8.23 3.51 -15.69
C GLU A 53 8.48 3.04 -14.25
N LEU A 54 8.58 3.97 -13.31
CA LEU A 54 8.70 3.70 -11.89
C LEU A 54 7.38 4.06 -11.19
N VAL A 55 7.09 3.37 -10.10
CA VAL A 55 5.90 3.58 -9.28
C VAL A 55 6.32 3.63 -7.82
N ARG A 56 5.74 4.56 -7.07
CA ARG A 56 5.89 4.62 -5.61
C ARG A 56 4.71 3.94 -4.94
N VAL A 57 5.03 3.09 -3.98
CA VAL A 57 4.07 2.46 -3.07
C VAL A 57 4.43 2.91 -1.67
N HIS A 58 3.46 3.43 -0.95
CA HIS A 58 3.60 3.93 0.40
C HIS A 58 2.75 3.11 1.36
N VAL A 59 3.20 2.96 2.59
CA VAL A 59 2.42 2.46 3.72
C VAL A 59 2.39 3.53 4.78
N PHE A 60 1.17 3.91 5.20
CA PHE A 60 0.93 4.85 6.29
C PHE A 60 0.18 4.19 7.44
N ALA A 61 0.59 4.45 8.67
CA ALA A 61 -0.27 4.23 9.84
C ALA A 61 -1.45 5.22 9.78
N VAL A 62 -2.66 4.72 9.94
CA VAL A 62 -3.88 5.53 10.00
C VAL A 62 -4.43 5.51 11.43
N GLU A 63 -4.50 4.32 12.01
CA GLU A 63 -4.94 4.12 13.38
C GLU A 63 -4.12 2.98 13.99
N THR A 64 -3.49 3.22 15.13
CA THR A 64 -2.67 2.23 15.83
C THR A 64 -2.97 2.32 17.31
N LEU A 65 -2.94 1.19 18.02
CA LEU A 65 -3.32 1.14 19.44
C LEU A 65 -2.37 1.91 20.36
N ASP A 66 -1.14 2.12 19.90
CA ASP A 66 -0.02 2.74 20.61
C ASP A 66 0.43 4.05 19.98
N ASP A 67 -0.41 4.69 19.16
CA ASP A 67 -0.11 5.94 18.45
C ASP A 67 1.22 5.88 17.65
N MET A 68 1.56 4.69 17.16
CA MET A 68 2.74 4.47 16.33
C MET A 68 2.57 5.14 14.97
N GLU A 69 3.50 6.03 14.64
CA GLU A 69 3.66 6.52 13.28
C GLU A 69 4.47 5.52 12.45
N ALA A 70 3.89 5.06 11.35
CA ALA A 70 4.59 4.26 10.36
C ALA A 70 4.47 4.93 8.99
N HIS A 71 5.62 5.15 8.35
CA HIS A 71 5.70 5.58 6.96
C HIS A 71 6.81 4.79 6.28
N LEU A 72 6.43 3.90 5.36
CA LEU A 72 7.35 3.12 4.55
C LEU A 72 7.09 3.40 3.08
N GLU A 73 8.14 3.41 2.29
CA GLU A 73 8.04 3.63 0.84
C GLU A 73 8.87 2.62 0.07
N TRP A 74 8.36 2.23 -1.09
CA TRP A 74 9.07 1.46 -2.10
C TRP A 74 8.97 2.20 -3.43
N PHE A 75 10.09 2.31 -4.11
CA PHE A 75 10.18 2.88 -5.45
C PHE A 75 10.69 1.82 -6.41
N VAL A 76 9.81 1.29 -7.24
CA VAL A 76 10.08 0.10 -8.07
C VAL A 76 9.66 0.32 -9.52
N PRO A 77 10.18 -0.45 -10.48
CA PRO A 77 9.62 -0.52 -11.82
C PRO A 77 8.14 -0.91 -11.79
N VAL A 78 7.34 -0.39 -12.72
CA VAL A 78 5.92 -0.76 -12.90
C VAL A 78 5.75 -2.27 -13.04
N SER A 79 6.70 -2.95 -13.70
CA SER A 79 6.71 -4.42 -13.82
C SER A 79 6.86 -5.18 -12.50
N GLN A 80 7.28 -4.51 -11.43
CA GLN A 80 7.43 -5.06 -10.08
C GLN A 80 6.34 -4.57 -9.11
N LEU A 81 5.33 -3.84 -9.59
CA LEU A 81 4.28 -3.27 -8.74
C LEU A 81 3.59 -4.33 -7.87
N THR A 82 3.19 -5.47 -8.45
CA THR A 82 2.54 -6.55 -7.68
C THR A 82 3.42 -7.04 -6.54
N ALA A 83 4.72 -7.26 -6.80
CA ALA A 83 5.66 -7.70 -5.78
C ALA A 83 5.83 -6.64 -4.68
N ALA A 84 5.86 -5.35 -5.02
CA ALA A 84 5.92 -4.28 -4.02
C ALA A 84 4.65 -4.21 -3.16
N LEU A 85 3.46 -4.45 -3.75
CA LEU A 85 2.20 -4.51 -3.00
C LEU A 85 2.15 -5.72 -2.07
N ASP A 86 2.63 -6.88 -2.52
CA ASP A 86 2.75 -8.07 -1.68
C ASP A 86 3.72 -7.84 -0.52
N THR A 87 4.87 -7.21 -0.78
CA THR A 87 5.82 -6.80 0.26
C THR A 87 5.17 -5.85 1.25
N ALA A 88 4.49 -4.79 0.79
CA ALA A 88 3.81 -3.83 1.65
C ALA A 88 2.77 -4.51 2.56
N LYS A 89 1.93 -5.38 1.99
CA LYS A 89 0.94 -6.16 2.77
C LYS A 89 1.60 -7.09 3.77
N LYS A 90 2.67 -7.80 3.39
CA LYS A 90 3.43 -8.68 4.28
C LYS A 90 4.08 -7.90 5.42
N THR A 91 4.67 -6.75 5.12
CA THR A 91 5.25 -5.86 6.14
C THR A 91 4.20 -5.40 7.14
N ILE A 92 3.00 -5.02 6.68
CA ILE A 92 1.89 -4.67 7.58
C ILE A 92 1.52 -5.86 8.46
N SER A 93 1.29 -7.04 7.88
CA SER A 93 0.71 -8.17 8.61
C SER A 93 1.70 -8.93 9.50
N GLU A 94 2.97 -8.97 9.12
CA GLU A 94 4.02 -9.70 9.83
C GLU A 94 4.87 -8.79 10.74
N CYS A 95 5.08 -7.53 10.37
CA CYS A 95 5.91 -6.63 11.16
C CYS A 95 5.07 -5.66 11.97
N LEU A 96 4.25 -4.83 11.31
CA LEU A 96 3.56 -3.72 11.99
C LEU A 96 2.52 -4.22 13.00
N TRP A 97 1.63 -5.15 12.61
CA TRP A 97 0.63 -5.72 13.53
C TRP A 97 1.24 -6.50 14.71
N ARG A 98 2.44 -7.05 14.51
CA ARG A 98 3.10 -7.90 15.51
C ARG A 98 4.19 -7.16 16.30
N ARG A 99 4.48 -5.91 15.94
CA ARG A 99 5.61 -5.13 16.47
C ARG A 99 6.96 -5.85 16.29
N GLU A 100 7.09 -6.63 15.21
CA GLU A 100 8.34 -7.30 14.87
C GLU A 100 9.25 -6.35 14.08
N PRO A 101 10.59 -6.45 14.23
CA PRO A 101 11.51 -5.61 13.45
C PRO A 101 11.31 -5.86 11.96
N LEU A 102 11.32 -4.77 11.18
CA LEU A 102 11.24 -4.83 9.73
C LEU A 102 12.39 -5.69 9.18
N LYS A 103 12.03 -6.81 8.54
CA LYS A 103 13.01 -7.63 7.82
C LYS A 103 13.22 -6.98 6.45
N VAL A 104 14.31 -6.21 6.34
CA VAL A 104 14.78 -5.69 5.05
C VAL A 104 15.55 -6.82 4.38
N GLU A 105 14.96 -7.44 3.36
CA GLU A 105 15.65 -8.38 2.46
C GLU A 105 16.11 -7.65 1.19
#